data_AF-E2BMQ6-F1
#
_entry.id   AF-E2BMQ6-F1
#
_cell.length_a   1.000
_cell.length_b   1.000
_cell.length_c   1.000
_cell.angle_alpha   90.00
_cell.angle_beta   90.00
_cell.angle_gamma   90.00
#
_symmetry.space_group_name_H-M   'P 1'
#
loop_
_entity.id
_entity.type
_entity.pdbx_description
1 polymer ?
#
loop_
_entity_poly.entity_id
_entity_poly.type
_entity_poly.pdbx_seq_one_letter_code
_entity_poly.pdbx_strand_id
1 'polypeptide(L)' 'KWVPPLLTVNQKQQRVDDSAGCLELFQRNKKDFLMRYVTMDETWIHHYTPESNRQSAEWTATDETRPK' A
#
# COMPACT_ATOMS: atom_id res chain seq x y z
N LYS A 1 -3.66 5.94 2.50
CA LYS A 1 -4.15 7.36 2.58
C LYS A 1 -5.63 7.44 2.21
N TRP A 2 -6.46 8.19 2.93
CA TRP A 2 -7.86 8.40 2.55
C TRP A 2 -7.97 9.41 1.42
N VAL A 3 -8.49 8.97 0.28
CA VAL A 3 -8.79 9.84 -0.87
C VAL A 3 -10.30 9.93 -1.01
N PRO A 4 -10.89 11.14 -1.02
CA PRO A 4 -12.32 11.31 -1.23
C PRO A 4 -12.77 10.68 -2.55
N PRO A 5 -13.93 10.00 -2.58
CA PRO A 5 -14.42 9.36 -3.80
C PRO A 5 -14.78 10.38 -4.90
N LEU A 6 -15.11 11.61 -4.52
CA LEU A 6 -15.38 12.71 -5.44
C LEU A 6 -14.25 13.73 -5.40
N LEU A 7 -13.60 13.93 -6.54
CA LEU A 7 -12.59 14.96 -6.73
C LEU A 7 -13.26 16.27 -7.15
N THR A 8 -12.74 17.39 -6.65
CA THR A 8 -13.09 18.72 -7.14
C THR A 8 -12.59 18.91 -8.58
N VAL A 9 -13.14 19.88 -9.30
CA VAL A 9 -12.70 20.22 -10.67
C VAL A 9 -11.21 20.51 -10.71
N ASN A 10 -10.70 21.29 -9.75
CA ASN A 10 -9.28 21.64 -9.67
C ASN A 10 -8.39 20.42 -9.42
N GLN A 11 -8.82 19.48 -8.56
CA GLN A 11 -8.07 18.23 -8.33
C GLN A 11 -8.03 17.35 -9.58
N LYS A 12 -9.09 17.34 -10.39
CA LYS A 12 -9.11 16.63 -11.67
C LYS A 12 -8.16 17.28 -12.67
N GLN A 13 -8.19 18.61 -12.77
CA GLN A 13 -7.31 19.34 -13.67
C GLN A 13 -5.84 19.12 -13.30
N GLN A 14 -5.48 19.23 -12.02
CA GLN A 14 -4.11 18.96 -11.56
C GLN A 14 -3.65 17.56 -11.95
N ARG A 15 -4.51 16.53 -11.80
CA ARG A 15 -4.18 15.16 -12.23
C ARG A 15 -3.95 15.04 -13.72
N VAL A 16 -4.72 15.75 -14.54
CA VAL A 16 -4.54 15.76 -16.01
C VAL A 16 -3.19 16.40 -16.35
N ASP A 17 -2.88 17.55 -15.75
CA ASP A 17 -1.65 18.29 -16.01
C ASP A 17 -0.41 17.48 -15.60
N ASP A 18 -0.43 16.89 -14.39
CA ASP A 18 0.64 16.02 -13.89
C ASP A 18 0.83 14.79 -14.78
N SER A 19 -0.28 14.18 -15.22
CA SER A 19 -0.24 12.98 -16.07
C SER A 19 0.28 13.29 -17.47
N ALA A 20 -0.05 14.46 -18.02
CA ALA A 20 0.44 14.90 -19.33
C ALA A 20 1.97 15.07 -19.30
N GLY A 21 2.53 15.71 -18.27
CA GLY A 21 3.98 15.85 -18.10
C GLY A 21 4.68 14.49 -17.93
N CYS A 22 4.12 13.60 -17.10
CA CYS A 22 4.64 12.24 -16.96
C CYS A 22 4.61 11.45 -18.27
N LEU A 23 3.54 11.61 -19.07
CA LEU A 23 3.40 10.93 -20.36
C LEU A 23 4.44 11.42 -21.37
N GLU A 24 4.70 12.73 -21.43
CA GLU A 24 5.74 13.29 -22.31
C GLU A 24 7.13 12.72 -21.97
N LEU A 25 7.48 12.70 -20.68
CA LEU A 25 8.75 12.11 -20.20
C LEU A 25 8.84 10.62 -20.55
N PHE A 26 7.74 9.88 -20.36
CA PHE A 26 7.66 8.47 -20.69
C PHE A 26 7.80 8.21 -22.19
N GLN A 27 7.18 9.03 -23.05
CA GLN A 27 7.27 8.89 -24.50
C GLN A 27 8.67 9.25 -25.03
N ARG A 28 9.33 10.25 -24.43
CA ARG A 28 10.67 10.67 -24.82
C ARG A 28 11.73 9.59 -24.64
N ASN A 29 11.71 8.86 -23.52
CA ASN A 29 12.61 7.72 -23.30
C ASN A 29 12.01 6.72 -22.30
N LYS A 30 11.14 5.85 -22.82
CA LYS A 30 10.41 4.85 -22.02
C LYS A 30 11.32 3.96 -21.17
N LYS A 31 12.42 3.47 -21.74
CA LYS A 31 13.30 2.51 -21.07
C LYS A 31 14.02 3.15 -19.88
N ASP A 32 14.62 4.32 -20.09
CA ASP A 32 15.34 5.04 -19.03
C ASP A 32 14.38 5.56 -17.95
N PHE A 33 13.22 6.07 -18.36
CA PHE A 33 12.18 6.54 -17.42
C PHE A 33 11.77 5.42 -16.46
N LEU A 34 11.39 4.25 -16.98
CA LEU A 34 10.97 3.11 -16.14
C LEU A 34 12.12 2.55 -15.29
N MET A 35 13.34 2.53 -15.82
CA MET A 35 14.50 2.02 -15.07
C MET A 35 14.84 2.88 -13.84
N ARG A 36 14.52 4.17 -13.89
CA ARG A 36 14.77 5.12 -12.78
C ARG A 36 13.53 5.36 -11.91
N TYR A 37 12.36 4.85 -12.31
CA TYR A 37 11.11 5.10 -11.61
C TYR A 37 11.01 4.21 -10.36
N VAL A 38 11.20 4.81 -9.19
CA VAL A 38 11.05 4.15 -7.89
C VAL A 38 9.79 4.66 -7.22
N THR A 39 8.94 3.75 -6.75
CA THR A 39 7.70 4.08 -6.02
C THR A 39 7.68 3.40 -4.65
N MET A 40 7.03 4.03 -3.69
CA MET A 40 6.83 3.50 -2.34
C MET A 40 5.49 4.00 -1.82
N ASP A 41 4.72 3.12 -1.17
CA ASP A 41 3.46 3.45 -0.51
C ASP A 41 3.34 2.67 0.80
N GLU A 42 2.56 3.21 1.72
CA GLU A 42 2.35 2.63 3.05
C GLU A 42 1.02 1.88 3.07
N THR A 43 1.07 0.61 3.47
CA THR A 43 -0.12 -0.20 3.73
C THR A 43 -0.19 -0.55 5.21
N TRP A 44 -1.36 -0.34 5.81
CA TRP A 44 -1.61 -0.76 7.19
C TRP A 44 -1.72 -2.28 7.25
N ILE A 45 -0.75 -2.92 7.91
CA ILE A 45 -0.82 -4.35 8.22
C ILE A 45 -1.49 -4.47 9.59
N HIS A 46 -2.65 -5.12 9.62
CA HIS A 46 -3.35 -5.37 10.87
C HIS A 46 -2.61 -6.45 11.66
N HIS A 47 -2.00 -6.07 12.78
CA HIS A 47 -1.49 -7.01 13.77
C HIS A 47 -2.57 -7.25 14.83
N TYR A 48 -3.06 -8.48 14.91
CA TYR A 48 -4.03 -8.85 15.94
C TYR A 48 -3.32 -9.05 17.27
N THR A 49 -3.60 -8.18 18.25
CA THR A 49 -3.19 -8.41 19.64
C THR A 49 -4.38 -8.98 20.39
N PRO A 50 -4.33 -10.24 20.86
CA PRO A 50 -5.42 -10.81 21.64
C PRO A 50 -5.56 -10.09 22.98
N GLU A 51 -6.78 -9.70 23.32
CA GLU A 51 -7.09 -8.98 24.56
C GLU A 51 -7.27 -9.94 25.76
N SER A 52 -7.32 -11.25 25.51
CA SER A 52 -7.52 -12.27 26.54
C SER A 52 -6.77 -13.56 26.26
N ASN A 53 -6.40 -14.28 27.32
CA ASN A 53 -5.75 -15.60 27.25
C ASN A 53 -6.54 -16.63 26.42
N ARG A 54 -7.87 -16.48 26.33
CA ARG A 54 -8.71 -17.38 25.52
C ARG A 54 -8.61 -17.08 24.03
N GLN A 55 -8.42 -15.81 23.66
CA GLN A 55 -8.24 -15.37 22.29
C GLN A 55 -6.81 -15.61 21.77
N SER A 56 -5.84 -15.77 22.68
CA SER A 56 -4.47 -16.19 22.37
C SER A 56 -4.25 -17.70 22.46
N ALA A 57 -5.32 -18.50 22.54
CA ALA A 57 -5.19 -19.95 22.66
C ALA A 57 -4.76 -20.55 21.32
N GLU A 58 -3.54 -21.08 21.28
CA GLU A 58 -3.03 -21.84 20.14
C GLU A 58 -3.37 -23.33 20.31
N TRP A 59 -3.70 -23.99 19.19
CA TRP A 59 -3.90 -25.44 19.18
C TRP A 59 -2.55 -26.14 19.12
N THR A 60 -2.18 -26.85 20.19
CA THR A 60 -0.98 -27.69 20.24
C THR A 60 -1.35 -29.16 20.13
N ALA A 61 -0.47 -29.98 19.56
CA ALA A 61 -0.63 -31.44 19.61
C ALA A 61 -0.51 -31.94 21.07
N THR A 62 -1.11 -33.10 21.38
CA THR A 62 -1.16 -33.66 22.76
C THR A 62 0.23 -33.83 23.39
N ASP A 63 1.26 -34.07 22.58
CA ASP A 63 2.63 -34.33 23.03
C ASP A 63 3.59 -33.13 22.82
N GLU A 64 3.05 -31.96 22.41
CA GLU A 64 3.86 -30.76 22.23
C GLU A 64 3.98 -29.97 23.53
N THR A 65 5.20 -29.57 23.87
CA THR A 65 5.43 -28.60 24.94
C THR A 65 4.77 -27.28 24.60
N ARG A 66 4.02 -26.73 25.57
CA ARG A 66 3.32 -25.45 25.43
C ARG A 66 4.30 -24.36 24.98
N PRO A 67 3.95 -23.52 23.99
CA PRO A 67 4.78 -22.39 23.58
C PRO A 67 5.04 -21.45 24.78
N LYS A 68 6.25 -20.88 24.84
CA LYS A 68 6.70 -19.99 25.93
C LYS A 68 6.10 -18.59 25.81
#